data_AF-A0A016TZD7-F1
#
_entry.id   AF-A0A016TZD7-F1
#
_cell.length_a   1.000
_cell.length_b   1.000
_cell.length_c   1.000
_cell.angle_alpha   90.00
_cell.angle_beta   90.00
_cell.angle_gamma   90.00
#
_symmetry.space_group_name_H-M   'P 1'
#
loop_
_entity.id
_entity.type
_entity.pdbx_description
1 polymer ?
#
loop_
_entity_poly.entity_id
_entity_poly.type
_entity_poly.pdbx_seq_one_letter_code
_entity_poly.pdbx_strand_id
1 'polypeptide(L)' 'MELHLVVLATILGITHVIGKNTVCENEIPGFDDDMRISIWNKHNDYRSALARGEVKMKNGSARQASKMRELVR' A
#
# COMPACT_ATOMS: atom_id res chain seq x y z
N MET A 1 -29.76 -28.01 -4.14
CA MET A 1 -28.88 -27.05 -4.85
C MET A 1 -28.35 -25.95 -3.92
N GLU A 2 -29.07 -25.60 -2.85
CA GLU A 2 -28.65 -24.55 -1.90
C GLU A 2 -27.35 -24.84 -1.12
N LEU A 3 -27.14 -26.09 -0.66
CA LEU A 3 -26.00 -26.43 0.20
C LEU A 3 -24.65 -26.27 -0.50
N HIS A 4 -24.56 -26.65 -1.77
CA HIS A 4 -23.32 -26.53 -2.56
C HIS A 4 -22.96 -25.07 -2.84
N LEU A 5 -23.97 -24.22 -3.05
CA LEU A 5 -23.78 -22.80 -3.34
C LEU A 5 -23.25 -22.04 -2.11
N VAL A 6 -23.75 -22.37 -0.92
CA VAL A 6 -23.27 -21.81 0.35
C VAL A 6 -21.83 -22.24 0.64
N VAL A 7 -21.48 -23.51 0.41
CA VAL A 7 -20.11 -24.02 0.59
C VAL A 7 -19.12 -23.37 -0.39
N LEU A 8 -19.52 -23.13 -1.64
CA LEU A 8 -18.69 -22.40 -2.60
C LEU A 8 -18.48 -20.95 -2.19
N ALA A 9 -19.51 -20.26 -1.69
CA ALA A 9 -19.40 -18.88 -1.23
C ALA A 9 -18.52 -18.72 0.01
N THR A 10 -18.57 -19.67 0.96
CA THR A 10 -17.70 -19.64 2.15
C THR A 10 -16.25 -19.95 1.81
N ILE A 11 -15.99 -20.95 0.94
CA ILE A 11 -14.63 -21.25 0.48
C ILE A 11 -14.05 -20.07 -0.33
N LEU A 12 -14.83 -19.48 -1.24
CA LEU A 12 -14.41 -18.30 -1.99
C LEU A 12 -14.12 -17.09 -1.07
N GLY A 13 -14.97 -16.89 -0.06
CA GLY A 13 -14.77 -15.87 0.97
C GLY A 13 -13.48 -16.06 1.77
N ILE A 14 -13.14 -17.31 2.14
CA ILE A 14 -11.90 -17.63 2.85
C ILE A 14 -10.67 -17.38 1.95
N THR A 15 -10.74 -17.73 0.65
CA THR A 15 -9.63 -17.51 -0.28
C THR A 15 -9.37 -16.04 -0.61
N HIS A 16 -10.37 -15.15 -0.49
CA HIS A 16 -10.22 -13.72 -0.74
C HIS A 16 -9.55 -12.95 0.42
N VAL A 17 -9.48 -13.54 1.61
CA VAL A 17 -8.96 -12.89 2.83
C VAL A 17 -7.46 -13.13 3.02
N ILE A 18 -6.87 -14.09 2.31
CA ILE A 18 -5.44 -14.39 2.42
C ILE A 18 -4.69 -13.52 1.40
N GLY A 19 -4.44 -12.27 1.77
CA GLY A 19 -3.53 -11.40 1.03
C GLY A 19 -2.15 -12.05 0.90
N LYS A 20 -1.54 -11.96 -0.29
CA LYS A 20 -0.21 -12.54 -0.53
C LYS A 20 0.82 -11.76 0.28
N ASN A 21 1.71 -12.46 0.98
CA ASN A 21 2.84 -11.86 1.68
C ASN A 21 4.15 -12.54 1.27
N THR A 22 4.63 -12.16 0.10
CA THR A 22 5.84 -12.69 -0.54
C THR A 22 7.03 -11.75 -0.37
N VAL A 23 6.78 -10.47 -0.03
CA VAL A 23 7.83 -9.46 0.12
C VAL A 23 8.49 -9.53 1.50
N CYS A 24 7.75 -9.93 2.54
CA CYS A 24 8.24 -9.92 3.91
C CYS A 24 7.99 -11.25 4.61
N GLU A 25 9.03 -11.78 5.26
CA GLU A 25 8.96 -13.06 6.00
C GLU A 25 7.94 -13.01 7.16
N ASN A 26 7.72 -11.83 7.74
CA ASN A 26 6.75 -11.67 8.82
C ASN A 26 5.36 -11.34 8.28
N GLU A 27 4.43 -12.27 8.51
CA GLU A 27 3.00 -12.05 8.33
C GLU A 27 2.42 -11.21 9.45
N ILE A 28 2.01 -9.98 9.11
CA ILE A 28 1.23 -9.12 9.98
C ILE A 28 -0.19 -9.10 9.41
N PRO A 29 -1.22 -9.52 10.18
CA PRO A 29 -2.60 -9.51 9.72
C PRO A 29 -3.00 -8.11 9.21
N GLY A 30 -3.56 -8.04 8.00
CA GLY A 30 -3.94 -6.79 7.35
C GLY A 30 -2.78 -6.01 6.71
N PHE A 31 -1.58 -6.59 6.65
CA PHE A 31 -0.38 -6.00 6.03
C PHE A 31 0.21 -6.93 4.96
N ASP A 32 -0.61 -7.20 3.95
CA ASP A 32 -0.23 -7.96 2.76
C ASP A 32 0.63 -7.14 1.79
N ASP A 33 1.12 -7.79 0.74
CA ASP A 33 1.97 -7.19 -0.29
C ASP A 33 1.25 -6.03 -1.00
N ASP A 34 -0.06 -6.16 -1.25
CA ASP A 34 -0.84 -5.12 -1.93
C ASP A 34 -0.90 -3.85 -1.09
N MET A 35 -1.12 -3.98 0.22
CA MET A 35 -1.05 -2.87 1.17
C MET A 35 0.35 -2.28 1.22
N ARG A 36 1.41 -3.10 1.29
CA ARG A 36 2.81 -2.64 1.29
C ARG A 36 3.14 -1.84 0.03
N ILE A 37 2.73 -2.32 -1.13
CA ILE A 37 2.93 -1.65 -2.42
C ILE A 37 2.16 -0.33 -2.46
N SER A 38 0.93 -0.31 -1.98
CA SER A 38 0.11 0.90 -1.89
C SER A 38 0.78 1.96 -1.01
N ILE A 39 1.25 1.58 0.17
CA ILE A 39 1.96 2.47 1.10
C ILE A 39 3.27 2.97 0.49
N TRP A 40 4.04 2.09 -0.13
CA TRP A 40 5.31 2.42 -0.80
C TRP A 40 5.10 3.45 -1.92
N ASN A 41 4.17 3.19 -2.83
CA ASN A 41 3.79 4.11 -3.91
C ASN A 41 3.39 5.47 -3.34
N LYS A 42 2.50 5.47 -2.33
CA LYS A 42 1.97 6.68 -1.73
C LYS A 42 3.06 7.55 -1.09
N HIS A 43 4.02 6.91 -0.41
CA HIS A 43 5.16 7.62 0.17
C HIS A 43 6.06 8.22 -0.91
N ASN A 44 6.36 7.48 -1.97
CA ASN A 44 7.18 8.00 -3.06
C ASN A 44 6.50 9.14 -3.82
N ASP A 45 5.17 9.08 -4.00
CA ASP A 45 4.39 10.19 -4.56
C ASP A 45 4.51 11.45 -3.70
N TYR A 46 4.33 11.33 -2.38
CA TYR A 46 4.48 12.45 -1.45
C TYR A 46 5.91 13.00 -1.44
N ARG A 47 6.92 12.13 -1.46
CA ARG A 47 8.33 12.53 -1.54
C ARG A 47 8.62 13.29 -2.83
N SER A 48 8.05 12.85 -3.95
CA SER A 48 8.20 13.49 -5.26
C SER A 48 7.56 14.89 -5.28
N ALA A 49 6.32 15.02 -4.82
CA ALA A 49 5.62 16.31 -4.72
C ALA A 49 6.38 17.28 -3.78
N LEU A 50 6.89 16.77 -2.66
CA LEU A 50 7.70 17.55 -1.72
C LEU A 50 9.00 18.03 -2.38
N ALA A 51 9.70 17.16 -3.11
CA ALA A 51 10.95 17.48 -3.79
C ALA A 51 10.78 18.57 -4.86
N ARG A 52 9.63 18.59 -5.56
CA ARG A 52 9.26 19.62 -6.54
C ARG A 52 8.78 20.93 -5.90
N GLY A 53 8.56 20.96 -4.59
CA GLY A 53 8.06 22.14 -3.88
C GLY A 53 6.57 22.40 -4.07
N GLU A 54 5.81 21.36 -4.44
CA GLU A 54 4.37 21.45 -4.73
C GLU A 54 3.51 21.35 -3.45
N VAL A 55 4.09 20.90 -2.34
CA VAL A 55 3.38 20.69 -1.08
C VAL A 55 3.17 22.00 -0.34
N LYS A 56 1.92 22.31 0.01
CA LYS A 56 1.57 23.45 0.86
C LYS A 56 1.76 23.12 2.33
N MET A 57 2.28 24.09 3.08
CA MET A 57 2.48 24.07 4.52
C MET A 57 1.78 25.27 5.15
N LYS A 58 1.66 25.28 6.48
CA LYS A 58 0.98 26.36 7.22
C LYS A 58 1.50 27.76 6.87
N ASN A 59 2.79 27.90 6.59
CA ASN A 59 3.47 29.18 6.31
C ASN A 59 4.04 29.27 4.89
N GLY A 60 3.39 28.66 3.89
CA GLY A 60 3.79 28.77 2.48
C GLY A 60 3.95 27.41 1.79
N SER A 61 4.80 27.34 0.75
CA SER A 61 5.13 26.05 0.12
C SER A 61 6.36 25.41 0.78
N ALA A 62 6.42 24.09 0.76
CA ALA A 62 7.62 23.36 1.12
C ALA A 62 8.78 23.70 0.20
N ARG A 63 10.00 23.70 0.74
CA ARG A 63 11.21 23.93 -0.05
C ARG A 63 11.50 22.73 -0.94
N GLN A 64 11.97 22.99 -2.15
CA GLN A 64 12.43 21.95 -3.06
C GLN A 64 13.62 21.17 -2.46
N ALA A 65 13.71 19.89 -2.81
CA ALA A 65 14.76 19.00 -2.32
C ALA A 65 15.44 18.29 -3.50
N SER A 66 16.63 18.77 -3.89
CA SER A 66 17.35 18.31 -5.09
C SER A 66 17.93 16.90 -5.01
N LYS A 67 17.93 16.28 -3.83
CA LYS A 67 18.50 14.94 -3.58
C LYS A 67 17.52 14.01 -2.85
N MET A 68 16.21 14.24 -2.98
CA MET A 68 15.20 13.37 -2.41
C MET A 68 15.18 12.01 -3.15
N ARG A 69 15.73 10.97 -2.52
CA ARG A 69 15.76 9.62 -3.10
C ARG A 69 14.41 8.92 -2.98
N GLU A 70 14.11 8.02 -3.89
CA GLU A 70 12.99 7.10 -3.74
C GLU A 70 13.26 6.10 -2.62
N LEU A 71 12.18 5.67 -1.95
CA LEU A 71 12.22 4.50 -1.09
C LEU A 71 12.38 3.26 -1.96
N VAL A 72 13.22 2.33 -1.52
CA VAL A 72 13.39 1.04 -2.19
C VAL A 72 12.27 0.09 -1.80
N ARG A 73 11.92 -0.81 -2.73
CA ARG A 73 11.04 -1.94 -2.46
C ARG A 73 11.86 -3.08 -1.87
#